data_AF-A0A9W8HQL5-F1
#
_entry.id   AF-A0A9W8HQL5-F1
#
_cell.length_a   1.000
_cell.length_b   1.000
_cell.length_c   1.000
_cell.angle_alpha   90.00
_cell.angle_beta   90.00
_cell.angle_gamma   90.00
#
_symmetry.space_group_name_H-M   'P 1'
#
loop_
_entity.id
_entity.type
_entity.pdbx_description
1 polymer ?
#
loop_
_entity_poly.entity_id
_entity_poly.type
_entity_poly.pdbx_seq_one_letter_code
_entity_poly.pdbx_strand_id
1 'polypeptide(L)'
;RPQIYKDGNHKPEMSIALTDFIAMSGFRPLEQISEYLESYPEFQALISTDTVAEFKQAATTVDDAAKRAALKKLFSELMNANAESVQKQLDRLLQRIGQTSSDPLDTSESALVRRLAGEYPGDIGVFCVFMLNVLKLAPGEAFFMGPNDPHAYIFGDCVECMATSDNVVRAGLTPKLRDVPVLVEMLTYDYGTPDAKLLRPTKSNNASLLYDPPIEEFSVIQTNLSAKQNENILEPRGPKILIVTEGTGELAVAGVSHAVQPGSVYFVPAELPITLAAGDHPMVVYTALCMA
;
A
#
# COMPACT_ATOMS: atom_id res chain seq x y z
N ARG A 1 21.96 2.66 -12.76
CA ARG A 1 21.35 2.04 -13.96
C ARG A 1 20.25 2.99 -14.48
N PRO A 2 20.60 4.10 -15.15
CA PRO A 2 19.66 5.23 -15.38
C PRO A 2 18.48 4.88 -16.31
N GLN A 3 18.64 3.89 -17.18
CA GLN A 3 17.57 3.30 -17.99
C GLN A 3 16.53 2.48 -17.21
N ILE A 4 16.79 2.16 -15.93
CA ILE A 4 15.90 1.42 -15.03
C ILE A 4 15.43 2.31 -13.87
N TYR A 5 16.36 3.09 -13.29
CA TYR A 5 16.12 4.02 -12.18
C TYR A 5 16.28 5.46 -12.69
N LYS A 6 15.17 6.19 -12.77
CA LYS A 6 15.09 7.46 -13.53
C LYS A 6 15.62 8.67 -12.77
N ASP A 7 15.69 8.59 -11.46
CA ASP A 7 16.06 9.69 -10.58
C ASP A 7 16.87 9.20 -9.37
N GLY A 8 17.42 10.14 -8.60
CA GLY A 8 18.18 9.86 -7.38
C GLY A 8 17.36 9.97 -6.09
N ASN A 9 16.03 10.09 -6.21
CA ASN A 9 15.16 10.38 -5.08
C ASN A 9 14.65 9.08 -4.43
N HIS A 10 14.27 9.18 -3.15
CA HIS A 10 13.46 8.14 -2.51
C HIS A 10 11.97 8.29 -2.88
N LYS A 11 11.16 7.28 -2.56
CA LYS A 11 9.74 7.26 -2.91
C LYS A 11 8.86 6.79 -1.73
N PRO A 12 8.78 7.55 -0.63
CA PRO A 12 7.75 7.29 0.36
C PRO A 12 6.36 7.56 -0.24
N GLU A 13 5.41 6.70 0.12
CA GLU A 13 4.04 6.69 -0.44
C GLU A 13 3.02 6.58 0.71
N MET A 14 1.84 7.16 0.51
CA MET A 14 0.69 7.00 1.40
C MET A 14 -0.55 6.78 0.55
N SER A 15 -1.40 5.84 0.98
CA SER A 15 -2.69 5.58 0.34
C SER A 15 -3.81 5.72 1.35
N ILE A 16 -4.87 6.44 0.97
CA ILE A 16 -6.11 6.62 1.74
C ILE A 16 -7.26 6.01 0.93
N ALA A 17 -7.97 5.06 1.52
CA ALA A 17 -9.03 4.33 0.84
C ALA A 17 -10.25 5.24 0.54
N LEU A 18 -10.75 5.18 -0.70
CA LEU A 18 -12.01 5.81 -1.13
C LEU A 18 -13.18 4.83 -1.11
N THR A 19 -12.91 3.57 -1.44
CA THR A 19 -13.83 2.44 -1.28
C THR A 19 -13.25 1.45 -0.27
N ASP A 20 -13.91 0.31 -0.03
CA ASP A 20 -13.20 -0.84 0.53
C ASP A 20 -11.96 -1.12 -0.35
N PHE A 21 -10.80 -1.18 0.29
CA PHE A 21 -9.50 -1.26 -0.37
C PHE A 21 -8.66 -2.39 0.20
N ILE A 22 -8.01 -3.16 -0.67
CA ILE A 22 -7.16 -4.29 -0.31
C ILE A 22 -5.76 -4.05 -0.83
N ALA A 23 -4.77 -4.17 0.06
CA ALA A 23 -3.36 -4.13 -0.28
C ALA A 23 -2.59 -5.25 0.41
N MET A 24 -1.41 -5.55 -0.11
CA MET A 24 -0.36 -6.25 0.62
C MET A 24 0.73 -5.24 1.00
N SER A 25 1.23 -5.25 2.25
CA SER A 25 2.31 -4.33 2.65
C SER A 25 3.15 -4.87 3.81
N GLY A 26 4.46 -4.92 3.60
CA GLY A 26 5.46 -5.37 4.57
C GLY A 26 5.33 -6.82 4.99
N PHE A 27 6.41 -7.37 5.57
CA PHE A 27 6.42 -8.77 5.96
C PHE A 27 5.54 -9.05 7.19
N ARG A 28 4.87 -10.19 7.15
CA ARG A 28 4.07 -10.74 8.26
C ARG A 28 4.94 -11.07 9.47
N PRO A 29 4.35 -11.25 10.66
CA PRO A 29 5.04 -11.87 11.78
C PRO A 29 5.66 -13.21 11.38
N LEU A 30 6.87 -13.50 11.86
CA LEU A 30 7.63 -14.66 11.41
C LEU A 30 6.97 -15.98 11.79
N GLU A 31 6.21 -15.97 12.89
CA GLU A 31 5.38 -17.08 13.36
C GLU A 31 4.31 -17.42 12.31
N GLN A 32 3.64 -16.41 11.75
CA GLN A 32 2.63 -16.60 10.72
C GLN A 32 3.24 -17.12 9.41
N ILE A 33 4.42 -16.61 9.01
CA ILE A 33 5.15 -17.15 7.85
C ILE A 33 5.52 -18.62 8.08
N SER A 34 5.95 -18.96 9.31
CA SER A 34 6.29 -20.34 9.69
C SER A 34 5.07 -21.27 9.61
N GLU A 35 3.90 -20.82 10.06
CA GLU A 35 2.63 -21.55 9.95
C GLU A 35 2.22 -21.78 8.49
N TYR A 36 2.42 -20.79 7.62
CA TYR A 36 2.13 -20.97 6.19
C TYR A 36 3.11 -21.91 5.49
N LEU A 37 4.39 -21.91 5.87
CA LEU A 37 5.35 -22.91 5.40
C LEU A 37 4.95 -24.33 5.79
N GLU A 38 4.17 -24.52 6.85
CA GLU A 38 3.64 -25.83 7.25
C GLU A 38 2.31 -26.16 6.57
N SER A 39 1.43 -25.16 6.46
CA SER A 39 0.06 -25.33 5.98
C SER A 39 -0.06 -25.35 4.45
N TYR A 40 0.97 -24.83 3.75
CA TYR A 40 1.03 -24.74 2.30
C TYR A 40 2.27 -25.45 1.75
N PRO A 41 2.21 -26.77 1.50
CA PRO A 41 3.32 -27.54 0.96
C PRO A 41 3.83 -27.00 -0.40
N GLU A 42 2.95 -26.41 -1.21
CA GLU A 42 3.31 -25.81 -2.49
C GLU A 42 4.18 -24.56 -2.32
N PHE A 43 3.92 -23.78 -1.26
CA PHE A 43 4.74 -22.62 -0.91
C PHE A 43 6.10 -23.07 -0.37
N GLN A 44 6.11 -24.03 0.56
CA GLN A 44 7.35 -24.60 1.09
C GLN A 44 8.23 -25.25 0.02
N ALA A 45 7.62 -25.92 -0.97
CA ALA A 45 8.35 -26.60 -2.05
C ALA A 45 9.13 -25.67 -2.99
N LEU A 46 8.91 -24.35 -2.91
CA LEU A 46 9.70 -23.35 -3.64
C LEU A 46 11.00 -22.96 -2.92
N ILE A 47 11.20 -23.44 -1.69
CA ILE A 47 12.28 -23.05 -0.79
C ILE A 47 12.98 -24.31 -0.30
N SER A 48 14.30 -24.27 -0.16
CA SER A 48 15.07 -25.41 0.35
C SER A 48 14.68 -25.78 1.77
N THR A 49 14.73 -27.07 2.10
CA THR A 49 14.43 -27.57 3.45
C THR A 49 15.36 -26.96 4.50
N ASP A 50 16.62 -26.72 4.13
CA ASP A 50 17.63 -26.14 5.03
C ASP A 50 17.29 -24.69 5.37
N THR A 51 16.92 -23.87 4.38
CA THR A 51 16.51 -22.49 4.60
C THR A 51 15.21 -22.38 5.40
N VAL A 52 14.25 -23.29 5.18
CA VAL A 52 13.03 -23.36 6.01
C VAL A 52 13.36 -23.70 7.47
N ALA A 53 14.27 -24.67 7.70
CA ALA A 53 14.68 -25.05 9.05
C ALA A 53 15.42 -23.91 9.76
N GLU A 54 16.37 -23.26 9.08
CA GLU A 54 17.06 -22.08 9.60
C GLU A 54 16.11 -20.93 9.93
N PHE A 55 15.13 -20.65 9.05
CA PHE A 55 14.13 -19.61 9.27
C PHE A 55 13.30 -19.88 10.53
N LYS A 56 12.76 -21.09 10.67
CA LYS A 56 11.97 -21.48 11.85
C LYS A 56 12.78 -21.41 13.14
N GLN A 57 14.05 -21.81 13.09
CA GLN A 57 14.94 -21.69 14.23
C GLN A 57 15.14 -20.22 14.61
N ALA A 58 15.51 -19.37 13.64
CA ALA A 58 15.75 -17.94 13.86
C ALA A 58 14.51 -17.19 14.38
N ALA A 59 13.32 -17.52 13.87
CA ALA A 59 12.05 -16.91 14.25
C ALA A 59 11.76 -17.02 15.77
N THR A 60 12.24 -18.07 16.43
CA THR A 60 12.07 -18.28 17.89
C THR A 60 13.13 -17.61 18.75
N THR A 61 14.18 -17.05 18.15
CA THR A 61 15.27 -16.40 18.90
C THR A 61 14.87 -15.00 19.40
N VAL A 62 15.66 -14.42 20.29
CA VAL A 62 15.51 -13.01 20.70
C VAL A 62 16.36 -12.05 19.85
N ASP A 63 17.17 -12.58 18.93
CA ASP A 63 18.09 -11.80 18.10
C ASP A 63 17.38 -11.33 16.81
N ASP A 64 17.05 -10.05 16.75
CA ASP A 64 16.38 -9.44 15.60
C ASP A 64 17.24 -9.44 14.33
N ALA A 65 18.57 -9.33 14.46
CA ALA A 65 19.46 -9.36 13.31
C ALA A 65 19.47 -10.76 12.67
N ALA A 66 19.49 -11.82 13.50
CA ALA A 66 19.37 -13.20 13.04
C ALA A 66 18.03 -13.45 12.33
N LYS A 67 16.92 -12.92 12.90
CA LYS A 67 15.58 -13.00 12.30
C LYS A 67 15.50 -12.36 10.91
N ARG A 68 16.00 -11.12 10.78
CA ARG A 68 16.03 -10.40 9.49
C ARG A 68 16.90 -11.11 8.46
N ALA A 69 18.06 -11.61 8.88
CA ALA A 69 18.95 -12.36 8.00
C ALA A 69 18.28 -13.64 7.47
N ALA A 70 17.57 -14.37 8.34
CA ALA A 70 16.84 -15.57 7.94
C ALA A 70 15.65 -15.24 7.02
N LEU A 71 14.89 -14.18 7.30
CA LEU A 71 13.82 -13.71 6.44
C LEU A 71 14.34 -13.29 5.05
N LYS A 72 15.48 -12.59 5.00
CA LYS A 72 16.18 -12.23 3.77
C LYS A 72 16.57 -13.47 2.96
N LYS A 73 17.13 -14.50 3.62
CA LYS A 73 17.48 -15.76 2.96
C LYS A 73 16.24 -16.46 2.40
N LEU A 74 15.18 -16.58 3.19
CA LEU A 74 13.90 -17.17 2.81
C LEU A 74 13.29 -16.47 1.57
N PHE A 75 13.19 -15.14 1.63
CA PHE A 75 12.62 -14.34 0.54
C PHE A 75 13.50 -14.38 -0.72
N SER A 76 14.82 -14.39 -0.55
CA SER A 76 15.76 -14.54 -1.67
C SER A 76 15.57 -15.85 -2.42
N GLU A 77 15.44 -16.98 -1.71
CA GLU A 77 15.17 -18.27 -2.35
C GLU A 77 13.84 -18.29 -3.08
N LEU A 78 12.78 -17.76 -2.45
CA LEU A 78 11.46 -17.63 -3.08
C LEU A 78 11.52 -16.81 -4.38
N MET A 79 12.18 -15.64 -4.35
CA MET A 79 12.25 -14.73 -5.51
C MET A 79 13.10 -15.29 -6.66
N ASN A 80 14.02 -16.21 -6.37
CA ASN A 80 14.87 -16.91 -7.33
C ASN A 80 14.33 -18.29 -7.72
N ALA A 81 13.15 -18.70 -7.23
CA ALA A 81 12.53 -19.96 -7.64
C ALA A 81 12.34 -20.00 -9.16
N ASN A 82 12.65 -21.14 -9.77
CA ASN A 82 12.54 -21.30 -11.22
C ASN A 82 11.07 -21.27 -11.67
N ALA A 83 10.80 -20.60 -12.80
CA ALA A 83 9.44 -20.33 -13.28
C ALA A 83 8.60 -21.61 -13.51
N GLU A 84 9.22 -22.70 -13.97
CA GLU A 84 8.52 -23.98 -14.17
C GLU A 84 8.02 -24.56 -12.84
N SER A 85 8.86 -24.53 -11.80
CA SER A 85 8.48 -24.93 -10.45
C SER A 85 7.39 -24.03 -9.88
N VAL A 86 7.49 -22.71 -10.07
CA VAL A 86 6.46 -21.76 -9.63
C VAL A 86 5.11 -22.09 -10.26
N GLN A 87 5.06 -22.26 -11.59
CA GLN A 87 3.83 -22.65 -12.29
C GLN A 87 3.29 -23.97 -11.74
N LYS A 88 4.15 -25.00 -11.64
CA LYS A 88 3.76 -26.33 -11.15
C LYS A 88 3.19 -26.29 -9.72
N GLN A 89 3.81 -25.54 -8.83
CA GLN A 89 3.33 -25.41 -7.45
C GLN A 89 2.05 -24.57 -7.39
N LEU A 90 1.94 -23.54 -8.21
CA LEU A 90 0.72 -22.74 -8.28
C LEU A 90 -0.47 -23.56 -8.79
N ASP A 91 -0.29 -24.38 -9.83
CA ASP A 91 -1.34 -25.27 -10.35
C ASP A 91 -1.82 -26.26 -9.27
N ARG A 92 -0.88 -26.84 -8.52
CA ARG A 92 -1.19 -27.73 -7.38
C ARG A 92 -1.96 -27.01 -6.29
N LEU A 93 -1.54 -25.80 -5.95
CA LEU A 93 -2.19 -24.98 -4.93
C LEU A 93 -3.62 -24.63 -5.35
N LEU A 94 -3.82 -24.18 -6.60
CA LEU A 94 -5.14 -23.91 -7.17
C LEU A 94 -6.05 -25.13 -7.17
N GLN A 95 -5.50 -26.31 -7.44
CA GLN A 95 -6.24 -27.58 -7.35
C GLN A 95 -6.63 -27.90 -5.91
N ARG A 96 -5.72 -27.71 -4.93
CA ARG A 96 -5.96 -28.00 -3.52
C ARG A 96 -6.98 -27.07 -2.88
N ILE A 97 -6.89 -25.77 -3.13
CA ILE A 97 -7.84 -24.78 -2.56
C ILE A 97 -9.23 -24.87 -3.22
N GLY A 98 -9.34 -25.47 -4.41
CA GLY A 98 -10.61 -25.60 -5.12
C GLY A 98 -11.21 -24.23 -5.47
N GLN A 99 -12.53 -24.19 -5.70
CA GLN A 99 -13.24 -22.93 -5.93
C GLN A 99 -13.36 -22.13 -4.64
N THR A 100 -13.24 -20.81 -4.75
CA THR A 100 -13.37 -19.87 -3.62
C THR A 100 -14.55 -18.93 -3.84
N SER A 101 -14.83 -18.09 -2.85
CA SER A 101 -15.79 -17.00 -3.01
C SER A 101 -15.46 -16.13 -4.22
N SER A 102 -16.50 -15.61 -4.88
CA SER A 102 -16.39 -14.55 -5.89
C SER A 102 -16.51 -13.15 -5.30
N ASP A 103 -16.63 -13.03 -3.97
CA ASP A 103 -16.64 -11.76 -3.28
C ASP A 103 -15.26 -11.08 -3.40
N PRO A 104 -15.16 -9.91 -4.05
CA PRO A 104 -13.88 -9.20 -4.18
C PRO A 104 -13.30 -8.75 -2.82
N LEU A 105 -14.11 -8.75 -1.75
CA LEU A 105 -13.72 -8.39 -0.39
C LEU A 105 -13.28 -9.57 0.49
N ASP A 106 -13.30 -10.80 -0.05
CA ASP A 106 -12.74 -11.98 0.62
C ASP A 106 -11.22 -11.94 0.58
N THR A 107 -10.63 -11.67 1.75
CA THR A 107 -9.18 -11.56 1.96
C THR A 107 -8.56 -12.85 2.50
N SER A 108 -9.28 -13.98 2.49
CA SER A 108 -8.68 -15.27 2.81
C SER A 108 -7.53 -15.59 1.84
N GLU A 109 -6.52 -16.31 2.31
CA GLU A 109 -5.34 -16.62 1.49
C GLU A 109 -5.75 -17.41 0.23
N SER A 110 -6.74 -18.29 0.35
CA SER A 110 -7.25 -19.05 -0.80
C SER A 110 -7.92 -18.15 -1.84
N ALA A 111 -8.76 -17.21 -1.42
CA ALA A 111 -9.42 -16.26 -2.33
C ALA A 111 -8.40 -15.35 -3.03
N LEU A 112 -7.43 -14.81 -2.27
CA LEU A 112 -6.37 -13.96 -2.82
C LEU A 112 -5.46 -14.71 -3.79
N VAL A 113 -5.01 -15.92 -3.43
CA VAL A 113 -4.21 -16.76 -4.32
C VAL A 113 -4.96 -17.05 -5.62
N ARG A 114 -6.24 -17.44 -5.53
CA ARG A 114 -7.04 -17.75 -6.72
C ARG A 114 -7.22 -16.52 -7.61
N ARG A 115 -7.52 -15.36 -7.02
CA ARG A 115 -7.65 -14.10 -7.74
C ARG A 115 -6.35 -13.71 -8.44
N LEU A 116 -5.26 -13.62 -7.68
CA LEU A 116 -3.96 -13.18 -8.20
C LEU A 116 -3.43 -14.16 -9.26
N ALA A 117 -3.66 -15.46 -9.11
CA ALA A 117 -3.29 -16.43 -10.14
C ALA A 117 -4.14 -16.32 -11.42
N GLY A 118 -5.40 -15.87 -11.30
CA GLY A 118 -6.25 -15.58 -12.46
C GLY A 118 -5.80 -14.35 -13.23
N GLU A 119 -5.34 -13.32 -12.52
CA GLU A 119 -4.83 -12.06 -13.10
C GLU A 119 -3.37 -12.20 -13.58
N TYR A 120 -2.55 -12.97 -12.86
CA TYR A 120 -1.11 -13.18 -13.10
C TYR A 120 -0.75 -14.68 -13.07
N PRO A 121 -1.13 -15.45 -14.11
CA PRO A 121 -0.85 -16.88 -14.16
C PRO A 121 0.66 -17.18 -14.13
N GLY A 122 1.06 -18.06 -13.21
CA GLY A 122 2.45 -18.51 -13.08
C GLY A 122 3.40 -17.50 -12.43
N ASP A 123 2.91 -16.37 -11.94
CA ASP A 123 3.75 -15.34 -11.31
C ASP A 123 4.10 -15.68 -9.85
N ILE A 124 5.37 -15.52 -9.48
CA ILE A 124 5.86 -15.75 -8.12
C ILE A 124 5.19 -14.84 -7.09
N GLY A 125 4.74 -13.66 -7.51
CA GLY A 125 4.06 -12.68 -6.67
C GLY A 125 2.77 -13.21 -6.03
N VAL A 126 2.17 -14.27 -6.57
CA VAL A 126 1.04 -14.95 -5.94
C VAL A 126 1.44 -15.56 -4.59
N PHE A 127 2.65 -16.11 -4.48
CA PHE A 127 3.16 -16.67 -3.22
C PHE A 127 3.54 -15.59 -2.19
N CYS A 128 3.63 -14.31 -2.59
CA CYS A 128 3.84 -13.21 -1.64
C CYS A 128 2.64 -13.03 -0.70
N VAL A 129 1.46 -13.59 -1.00
CA VAL A 129 0.30 -13.63 -0.08
C VAL A 129 0.67 -14.24 1.29
N PHE A 130 1.59 -15.21 1.30
CA PHE A 130 2.07 -15.87 2.51
C PHE A 130 3.23 -15.14 3.21
N MET A 131 3.84 -14.16 2.53
CA MET A 131 4.98 -13.40 3.06
C MET A 131 4.56 -12.03 3.58
N LEU A 132 3.59 -11.39 2.93
CA LEU A 132 3.23 -9.99 3.17
C LEU A 132 1.88 -9.88 3.89
N ASN A 133 1.76 -8.91 4.79
CA ASN A 133 0.50 -8.63 5.46
C ASN A 133 -0.55 -8.23 4.43
N VAL A 134 -1.78 -8.73 4.59
CA VAL A 134 -2.94 -8.26 3.83
C VAL A 134 -3.64 -7.19 4.67
N LEU A 135 -3.79 -6.01 4.08
CA LEU A 135 -4.51 -4.88 4.65
C LEU A 135 -5.88 -4.80 3.99
N LYS A 136 -6.94 -4.71 4.81
CA LYS A 136 -8.30 -4.40 4.38
C LYS A 136 -8.68 -3.07 5.01
N LEU A 137 -8.84 -2.05 4.19
CA LEU A 137 -9.08 -0.67 4.61
C LEU A 137 -10.51 -0.29 4.22
N ALA A 138 -11.26 0.23 5.18
CA ALA A 138 -12.53 0.91 4.93
C ALA A 138 -12.29 2.32 4.39
N PRO A 139 -13.27 2.96 3.73
CA PRO A 139 -13.16 4.35 3.28
C PRO A 139 -12.67 5.30 4.39
N GLY A 140 -11.63 6.08 4.09
CA GLY A 140 -10.97 6.99 5.03
C GLY A 140 -9.85 6.35 5.88
N GLU A 141 -9.69 5.03 5.89
CA GLU A 141 -8.51 4.40 6.47
C GLU A 141 -7.30 4.54 5.54
N ALA A 142 -6.11 4.61 6.12
CA ALA A 142 -4.88 4.87 5.38
C ALA A 142 -3.72 4.00 5.87
N PHE A 143 -2.72 3.84 5.01
CA PHE A 143 -1.46 3.21 5.35
C PHE A 143 -0.30 3.93 4.67
N PHE A 144 0.88 3.82 5.29
CA PHE A 144 2.11 4.43 4.81
C PHE A 144 3.10 3.36 4.36
N MET A 145 3.71 3.57 3.21
CA MET A 145 4.74 2.71 2.64
C MET A 145 6.07 3.46 2.71
N GLY A 146 6.91 3.03 3.65
CA GLY A 146 8.26 3.55 3.80
C GLY A 146 9.17 3.09 2.65
N PRO A 147 10.34 3.74 2.49
CA PRO A 147 11.32 3.31 1.50
C PRO A 147 11.74 1.86 1.77
N ASN A 148 11.86 1.07 0.69
CA ASN A 148 12.28 -0.33 0.74
C ASN A 148 11.36 -1.28 1.53
N ASP A 149 10.08 -0.94 1.67
CA ASP A 149 9.04 -1.85 2.17
C ASP A 149 8.25 -2.45 0.99
N PRO A 150 8.13 -3.79 0.88
CA PRO A 150 7.43 -4.40 -0.26
C PRO A 150 5.92 -4.24 -0.10
N HIS A 151 5.24 -3.77 -1.14
CA HIS A 151 3.80 -3.59 -1.13
C HIS A 151 3.16 -3.82 -2.51
N ALA A 152 1.85 -4.04 -2.55
CA ALA A 152 1.05 -4.17 -3.77
C ALA A 152 -0.41 -3.81 -3.50
N TYR A 153 -1.00 -2.94 -4.32
CA TYR A 153 -2.44 -2.68 -4.31
C TYR A 153 -3.18 -3.79 -5.06
N ILE A 154 -4.25 -4.30 -4.47
CA ILE A 154 -4.98 -5.48 -4.97
C ILE A 154 -6.38 -5.10 -5.45
N PHE A 155 -7.09 -4.25 -4.73
CA PHE A 155 -8.50 -3.92 -5.04
C PHE A 155 -8.93 -2.59 -4.43
N GLY A 156 -9.87 -1.92 -5.10
CA GLY A 156 -10.52 -0.71 -4.62
C GLY A 156 -9.90 0.57 -5.18
N ASP A 157 -10.52 1.69 -4.83
CA ASP A 157 -10.09 3.03 -5.21
C ASP A 157 -9.44 3.72 -4.01
N CYS A 158 -8.39 4.51 -4.24
CA CYS A 158 -7.71 5.27 -3.20
C CYS A 158 -7.23 6.64 -3.69
N VAL A 159 -6.96 7.53 -2.74
CA VAL A 159 -6.11 8.71 -2.93
C VAL A 159 -4.70 8.31 -2.56
N GLU A 160 -3.78 8.42 -3.51
CA GLU A 160 -2.36 8.18 -3.31
C GLU A 160 -1.58 9.49 -3.34
N CYS A 161 -0.65 9.66 -2.39
CA CYS A 161 0.32 10.74 -2.39
C CYS A 161 1.72 10.16 -2.22
N MET A 162 2.69 10.69 -2.96
CA MET A 162 4.05 10.16 -3.00
C MET A 162 5.07 11.26 -3.24
N ALA A 163 6.31 11.02 -2.82
CA ALA A 163 7.42 11.86 -3.24
C ALA A 163 7.63 11.79 -4.76
N THR A 164 8.26 12.80 -5.33
CA THR A 164 8.54 12.88 -6.77
C THR A 164 9.66 11.92 -7.17
N SER A 165 9.31 10.65 -7.38
CA SER A 165 10.21 9.61 -7.89
C SER A 165 9.42 8.59 -8.72
N ASP A 166 10.07 8.05 -9.75
CA ASP A 166 9.55 6.96 -10.58
C ASP A 166 10.29 5.64 -10.34
N ASN A 167 11.20 5.60 -9.36
CA ASN A 167 12.01 4.44 -9.05
C ASN A 167 11.15 3.34 -8.43
N VAL A 168 11.04 2.20 -9.13
CA VAL A 168 10.28 1.04 -8.66
C VAL A 168 11.07 -0.24 -8.91
N VAL A 169 11.33 -1.00 -7.85
CA VAL A 169 11.88 -2.36 -7.91
C VAL A 169 10.73 -3.35 -7.69
N ARG A 170 10.55 -4.27 -8.65
CA ARG A 170 9.37 -5.15 -8.68
C ARG A 170 9.69 -6.55 -8.17
N ALA A 171 8.81 -7.08 -7.31
CA ALA A 171 8.92 -8.43 -6.74
C ALA A 171 8.15 -9.49 -7.53
N GLY A 172 7.02 -9.14 -8.15
CA GLY A 172 6.13 -10.03 -8.88
C GLY A 172 4.86 -9.30 -9.31
N LEU A 173 3.83 -10.07 -9.69
CA LEU A 173 2.56 -9.58 -10.22
C LEU A 173 2.76 -8.60 -11.38
N THR A 174 3.68 -8.96 -12.30
CA THR A 174 4.09 -8.03 -13.34
C THR A 174 4.72 -8.73 -14.54
N PRO A 175 4.43 -8.28 -15.78
CA PRO A 175 5.18 -8.70 -16.95
C PRO A 175 6.51 -7.93 -17.12
N LYS A 176 6.75 -6.90 -16.30
CA LYS A 176 7.94 -6.03 -16.40
C LYS A 176 9.17 -6.69 -15.76
N LEU A 177 10.34 -6.12 -16.05
CA LEU A 177 11.61 -6.58 -15.47
C LEU A 177 11.57 -6.59 -13.93
N ARG A 178 12.05 -7.70 -13.35
CA ARG A 178 12.30 -7.89 -11.92
C ARG A 178 13.82 -7.88 -11.67
N ASP A 179 14.33 -6.84 -11.03
CA ASP A 179 15.73 -6.73 -10.63
C ASP A 179 15.94 -7.43 -9.27
N VAL A 180 15.81 -8.76 -9.26
CA VAL A 180 15.80 -9.58 -8.03
C VAL A 180 17.02 -9.35 -7.12
N PRO A 181 18.26 -9.22 -7.63
CA PRO A 181 19.40 -8.93 -6.77
C PRO A 181 19.27 -7.59 -6.02
N VAL A 182 18.78 -6.54 -6.68
CA VAL A 182 18.55 -5.23 -6.03
C VAL A 182 17.40 -5.32 -5.05
N LEU A 183 16.30 -6.00 -5.44
CA LEU A 183 15.15 -6.23 -4.56
C LEU A 183 15.59 -6.88 -3.24
N VAL A 184 16.29 -8.02 -3.31
CA VAL A 184 16.68 -8.76 -2.11
C VAL A 184 17.62 -7.95 -1.23
N GLU A 185 18.48 -7.11 -1.81
CA GLU A 185 19.44 -6.32 -1.03
C GLU A 185 18.82 -5.09 -0.39
N MET A 186 17.90 -4.40 -1.08
CA MET A 186 17.38 -3.10 -0.63
C MET A 186 16.38 -3.19 0.53
N LEU A 187 15.61 -4.29 0.61
CA LEU A 187 14.50 -4.41 1.58
C LEU A 187 15.01 -4.34 3.02
N THR A 188 14.26 -3.68 3.90
CA THR A 188 14.63 -3.55 5.32
C THR A 188 14.44 -4.85 6.11
N TYR A 189 13.59 -5.74 5.58
CA TYR A 189 13.12 -6.95 6.28
C TYR A 189 12.49 -6.65 7.64
N ASP A 190 11.90 -5.46 7.81
CA ASP A 190 10.98 -5.20 8.91
C ASP A 190 9.78 -6.14 8.79
N TYR A 191 9.38 -6.72 9.91
CA TYR A 191 8.26 -7.63 10.01
C TYR A 191 7.38 -7.25 11.20
N GLY A 192 6.08 -7.53 11.10
CA GLY A 192 5.14 -7.15 12.14
C GLY A 192 3.70 -7.34 11.72
N THR A 193 2.78 -6.96 12.60
CA THR A 193 1.34 -7.05 12.35
C THR A 193 0.91 -6.04 11.27
N PRO A 194 -0.22 -6.29 10.57
CA PRO A 194 -0.79 -5.35 9.62
C PRO A 194 -1.03 -3.95 10.23
N ASP A 195 -1.46 -3.90 11.50
CA ASP A 195 -1.73 -2.66 12.23
C ASP A 195 -0.53 -1.71 12.29
N ALA A 196 0.70 -2.24 12.26
CA ALA A 196 1.93 -1.44 12.28
C ALA A 196 2.13 -0.63 10.97
N LYS A 197 1.38 -0.95 9.91
CA LYS A 197 1.41 -0.22 8.63
C LYS A 197 0.35 0.87 8.54
N LEU A 198 -0.67 0.83 9.40
CA LEU A 198 -1.78 1.76 9.35
C LEU A 198 -1.36 3.16 9.79
N LEU A 199 -1.78 4.17 9.03
CA LEU A 199 -1.63 5.57 9.38
C LEU A 199 -2.97 6.07 9.92
N ARG A 200 -2.98 6.46 11.20
CA ARG A 200 -4.18 7.00 11.86
C ARG A 200 -4.21 8.53 11.69
N PRO A 201 -5.24 9.10 11.06
CA PRO A 201 -5.33 10.54 10.93
C PRO A 201 -5.61 11.21 12.28
N THR A 202 -5.24 12.48 12.37
CA THR A 202 -5.55 13.33 13.52
C THR A 202 -6.58 14.39 13.13
N LYS A 203 -7.33 14.92 14.11
CA LYS A 203 -8.29 15.99 13.82
C LYS A 203 -7.54 17.29 13.51
N SER A 204 -7.74 17.84 12.31
CA SER A 204 -7.15 19.11 11.88
C SER A 204 -8.09 20.30 12.14
N ASN A 205 -9.38 20.10 11.90
CA ASN A 205 -10.43 21.11 12.12
C ASN A 205 -11.78 20.42 12.37
N ASN A 206 -12.90 21.13 12.33
CA ASN A 206 -14.23 20.62 12.66
C ASN A 206 -14.68 19.45 11.77
N ALA A 207 -14.48 19.56 10.46
CA ALA A 207 -14.83 18.56 9.45
C ALA A 207 -13.59 17.99 8.74
N SER A 208 -12.38 18.28 9.24
CA SER A 208 -11.13 17.91 8.60
C SER A 208 -10.25 16.98 9.43
N LEU A 209 -9.73 15.96 8.76
CA LEU A 209 -8.75 15.00 9.26
C LEU A 209 -7.42 15.19 8.53
N LEU A 210 -6.31 15.17 9.28
CA LEU A 210 -4.94 15.26 8.76
C LEU A 210 -4.28 13.89 8.78
N TYR A 211 -3.84 13.45 7.60
CA TYR A 211 -3.01 12.28 7.37
C TYR A 211 -1.56 12.76 7.20
N ASP A 212 -0.75 12.51 8.21
CA ASP A 212 0.61 13.06 8.32
C ASP A 212 1.64 11.91 8.48
N PRO A 213 2.17 11.38 7.37
CA PRO A 213 3.21 10.35 7.43
C PRO A 213 4.52 10.94 8.00
N PRO A 214 5.43 10.11 8.53
CA PRO A 214 6.68 10.57 9.17
C PRO A 214 7.76 10.97 8.14
N ILE A 215 7.42 11.89 7.23
CA ILE A 215 8.23 12.39 6.13
C ILE A 215 7.98 13.90 5.95
N GLU A 216 8.82 14.60 5.21
CA GLU A 216 8.69 16.06 5.02
C GLU A 216 7.95 16.43 3.73
N GLU A 217 7.86 15.51 2.78
CA GLU A 217 7.44 15.79 1.40
C GLU A 217 5.97 16.15 1.26
N PHE A 218 5.09 15.52 2.05
CA PHE A 218 3.65 15.76 1.94
C PHE A 218 2.87 15.34 3.19
N SER A 219 1.72 15.99 3.36
CA SER A 219 0.60 15.53 4.18
C SER A 219 -0.69 15.67 3.36
N VAL A 220 -1.77 15.00 3.79
CA VAL A 220 -3.09 15.12 3.14
C VAL A 220 -4.15 15.48 4.16
N ILE A 221 -4.95 16.49 3.86
CA ILE A 221 -6.17 16.82 4.63
C ILE A 221 -7.37 16.26 3.89
N GLN A 222 -8.17 15.42 4.56
CA GLN A 222 -9.50 15.05 4.11
C GLN A 222 -10.51 15.96 4.80
N THR A 223 -11.38 16.63 4.03
CA THR A 223 -12.45 17.49 4.53
C THR A 223 -13.81 16.89 4.15
N ASN A 224 -14.58 16.48 5.16
CA ASN A 224 -15.89 15.86 5.02
C ASN A 224 -16.99 16.81 5.47
N LEU A 225 -17.56 17.57 4.52
CA LEU A 225 -18.59 18.56 4.81
C LEU A 225 -19.98 17.94 4.71
N SER A 226 -20.82 18.19 5.72
CA SER A 226 -22.27 17.97 5.62
C SER A 226 -22.92 19.01 4.70
N ALA A 227 -24.16 18.74 4.28
CA ALA A 227 -24.93 19.69 3.47
C ALA A 227 -24.93 21.10 4.09
N LYS A 228 -24.66 22.12 3.26
CA LYS A 228 -24.59 23.55 3.62
C LYS A 228 -23.51 23.91 4.65
N GLN A 229 -22.61 22.99 4.98
CA GLN A 229 -21.47 23.26 5.84
C GLN A 229 -20.35 23.93 5.03
N ASN A 230 -19.55 24.76 5.70
CA ASN A 230 -18.29 25.25 5.18
C ASN A 230 -17.15 25.02 6.18
N GLU A 231 -15.93 25.00 5.67
CA GLU A 231 -14.72 24.92 6.46
C GLU A 231 -13.59 25.72 5.81
N ASN A 232 -12.83 26.42 6.65
CA ASN A 232 -11.63 27.15 6.24
C ASN A 232 -10.40 26.28 6.50
N ILE A 233 -9.55 26.15 5.49
CA ILE A 233 -8.23 25.55 5.63
C ILE A 233 -7.21 26.69 5.54
N LEU A 234 -6.69 27.08 6.71
CA LEU A 234 -5.79 28.23 6.87
C LEU A 234 -4.32 27.82 6.83
N GLU A 235 -4.00 26.63 7.34
CA GLU A 235 -2.66 26.09 7.50
C GLU A 235 -2.64 24.63 7.02
N PRO A 236 -1.49 24.13 6.56
CA PRO A 236 -0.24 24.86 6.32
C PRO A 236 -0.30 25.78 5.09
N ARG A 237 0.58 26.78 5.06
CA ARG A 237 0.68 27.75 3.96
C ARG A 237 1.48 27.27 2.74
N GLY A 238 1.91 26.01 2.69
CA GLY A 238 2.52 25.44 1.49
C GLY A 238 1.57 25.39 0.27
N PRO A 239 2.10 25.05 -0.92
CA PRO A 239 1.29 24.82 -2.11
C PRO A 239 0.33 23.64 -1.88
N LYS A 240 -0.84 23.68 -2.53
CA LYS A 240 -1.90 22.68 -2.36
C LYS A 240 -2.40 22.16 -3.69
N ILE A 241 -2.73 20.88 -3.73
CA ILE A 241 -3.53 20.26 -4.79
C ILE A 241 -4.77 19.66 -4.14
N LEU A 242 -5.94 20.08 -4.61
CA LEU A 242 -7.22 19.59 -4.14
C LEU A 242 -7.84 18.68 -5.18
N ILE A 243 -8.51 17.62 -4.73
CA ILE A 243 -9.43 16.81 -5.54
C ILE A 243 -10.73 16.62 -4.79
N VAL A 244 -11.85 16.92 -5.46
CA VAL A 244 -13.19 16.60 -4.94
C VAL A 244 -13.53 15.17 -5.37
N THR A 245 -13.83 14.30 -4.40
CA THR A 245 -14.13 12.89 -4.66
C THR A 245 -15.62 12.60 -4.56
N GLU A 246 -16.36 13.38 -3.76
CA GLU A 246 -17.81 13.23 -3.59
C GLU A 246 -18.51 14.58 -3.47
N GLY A 247 -19.76 14.64 -3.91
CA GLY A 247 -20.62 15.81 -3.76
C GLY A 247 -20.25 17.00 -4.62
N THR A 248 -20.95 18.11 -4.40
CA THR A 248 -20.78 19.37 -5.14
C THR A 248 -20.78 20.55 -4.18
N GLY A 249 -20.10 21.62 -4.55
CA GLY A 249 -20.00 22.80 -3.72
C GLY A 249 -19.19 23.91 -4.35
N GLU A 250 -18.54 24.70 -3.51
CA GLU A 250 -17.68 25.81 -3.91
C GLU A 250 -16.32 25.74 -3.22
N LEU A 251 -15.28 26.09 -3.98
CA LEU A 251 -13.94 26.41 -3.49
C LEU A 251 -13.75 27.92 -3.63
N ALA A 252 -13.60 28.62 -2.51
CA ALA A 252 -13.24 30.03 -2.50
C ALA A 252 -11.75 30.21 -2.15
N VAL A 253 -11.04 30.97 -2.98
CA VAL A 253 -9.62 31.31 -2.81
C VAL A 253 -9.38 32.74 -3.28
N ALA A 254 -8.67 33.53 -2.47
CA ALA A 254 -8.36 34.94 -2.78
C ALA A 254 -9.58 35.80 -3.21
N GLY A 255 -10.75 35.53 -2.64
CA GLY A 255 -12.01 36.25 -2.95
C GLY A 255 -12.70 35.81 -4.25
N VAL A 256 -12.18 34.79 -4.95
CA VAL A 256 -12.81 34.18 -6.13
C VAL A 256 -13.41 32.84 -5.72
N SER A 257 -14.66 32.59 -6.11
CA SER A 257 -15.34 31.30 -5.89
C SER A 257 -15.40 30.49 -7.18
N HIS A 258 -15.15 29.20 -7.06
CA HIS A 258 -15.21 28.22 -8.13
C HIS A 258 -16.20 27.12 -7.75
N ALA A 259 -17.16 26.82 -8.63
CA ALA A 259 -18.00 25.64 -8.46
C ALA A 259 -17.16 24.37 -8.62
N VAL A 260 -17.39 23.39 -7.73
CA VAL A 260 -16.66 22.12 -7.72
C VAL A 260 -17.63 20.94 -7.68
N GLN A 261 -17.19 19.84 -8.28
CA GLN A 261 -17.91 18.57 -8.41
C GLN A 261 -16.90 17.40 -8.42
N PRO A 262 -17.33 16.14 -8.30
CA PRO A 262 -16.39 15.02 -8.26
C PRO A 262 -15.49 14.99 -9.49
N GLY A 263 -14.19 14.78 -9.28
CA GLY A 263 -13.14 14.85 -10.31
C GLY A 263 -12.61 16.25 -10.58
N SER A 264 -13.12 17.30 -9.93
CA SER A 264 -12.53 18.64 -10.02
C SER A 264 -11.20 18.68 -9.29
N VAL A 265 -10.16 19.18 -9.95
CA VAL A 265 -8.80 19.31 -9.41
C VAL A 265 -8.34 20.75 -9.49
N TYR A 266 -7.81 21.28 -8.38
CA TYR A 266 -7.33 22.66 -8.29
C TYR A 266 -5.94 22.72 -7.69
N PHE A 267 -5.09 23.56 -8.28
CA PHE A 267 -3.84 23.99 -7.67
C PHE A 267 -4.07 25.33 -6.95
N VAL A 268 -3.59 25.43 -5.71
CA VAL A 268 -3.60 26.67 -4.94
C VAL A 268 -2.17 27.03 -4.54
N PRO A 269 -1.69 28.22 -4.93
CA PRO A 269 -0.37 28.73 -4.52
C PRO A 269 -0.20 28.77 -2.99
N ALA A 270 1.06 28.79 -2.56
CA ALA A 270 1.42 28.99 -1.16
C ALA A 270 0.83 30.31 -0.61
N GLU A 271 0.71 30.39 0.72
CA GLU A 271 0.16 31.51 1.51
C GLU A 271 -1.32 31.84 1.29
N LEU A 272 -1.99 31.20 0.32
CA LEU A 272 -3.41 31.41 0.07
C LEU A 272 -4.28 30.45 0.90
N PRO A 273 -5.10 30.95 1.83
CA PRO A 273 -6.10 30.13 2.51
C PRO A 273 -7.22 29.77 1.53
N ILE A 274 -7.93 28.68 1.84
CA ILE A 274 -9.10 28.25 1.08
C ILE A 274 -10.31 28.08 2.00
N THR A 275 -11.49 28.31 1.44
CA THR A 275 -12.77 27.95 2.04
C THR A 275 -13.45 26.94 1.14
N LEU A 276 -13.82 25.79 1.72
CA LEU A 276 -14.64 24.79 1.07
C LEU A 276 -16.06 24.93 1.60
N ALA A 277 -17.06 24.96 0.72
CA ALA A 277 -18.47 25.02 1.08
C ALA A 277 -19.25 23.95 0.33
N ALA A 278 -19.94 23.07 1.04
CA ALA A 278 -20.83 22.08 0.44
C ALA A 278 -22.15 22.71 0.00
N GLY A 279 -22.72 22.21 -1.10
CA GLY A 279 -24.06 22.56 -1.56
C GLY A 279 -25.15 21.89 -0.70
N ASP A 280 -26.24 21.46 -1.34
CA ASP A 280 -27.37 20.79 -0.65
C ASP A 280 -27.08 19.34 -0.21
N HIS A 281 -25.93 18.78 -0.60
CA HIS A 281 -25.50 17.42 -0.27
C HIS A 281 -24.10 17.43 0.37
N PRO A 282 -23.71 16.37 1.08
CA PRO A 282 -22.35 16.23 1.59
C PRO A 282 -21.29 16.32 0.48
N MET A 283 -20.09 16.81 0.83
CA MET A 283 -18.96 16.95 -0.09
C MET A 283 -17.68 16.44 0.60
N VAL A 284 -16.88 15.68 -0.14
CA VAL A 284 -15.58 15.16 0.32
C VAL A 284 -14.47 15.69 -0.57
N VAL A 285 -13.46 16.28 0.06
CA VAL A 285 -12.29 16.86 -0.63
C VAL A 285 -11.02 16.36 0.02
N TYR A 286 -10.06 15.94 -0.79
CA TYR A 286 -8.70 15.65 -0.35
C TYR A 286 -7.77 16.76 -0.82
N THR A 287 -6.98 17.30 0.11
CA THR A 287 -6.02 18.36 -0.15
C THR A 287 -4.62 17.86 0.18
N ALA A 288 -3.84 17.55 -0.85
CA ALA A 288 -2.41 17.26 -0.70
C ALA A 288 -1.63 18.57 -0.55
N LEU A 289 -0.67 18.59 0.37
CA LEU A 289 0.08 19.79 0.73
C LEU A 289 1.47 19.43 1.23
N CYS A 290 2.40 20.39 1.14
CA CYS A 290 3.72 20.30 1.76
C CYS A 290 3.72 21.20 3.00
N MET A 291 4.13 20.68 4.16
CA MET A 291 4.37 21.49 5.35
C MET A 291 5.68 22.26 5.10
N ALA A 292 5.64 23.59 5.11
CA ALA A 292 6.82 24.44 4.92
C ALA A 292 7.51 24.75 6.25
#